data_AF-A0A355S0S3-F1
#
_entry.id   AF-A0A355S0S3-F1
#
_cell.length_a   1.000
_cell.length_b   1.000
_cell.length_c   1.000
_cell.angle_alpha   90.00
_cell.angle_beta   90.00
_cell.angle_gamma   90.00
#
_symmetry.space_group_name_H-M   'P 1'
#
loop_
_entity.id
_entity.type
_entity.pdbx_description
1 polymer ?
#
loop_
_entity_poly.entity_id
_entity_poly.type
_entity_poly.pdbx_seq_one_letter_code
_entity_poly.pdbx_strand_id
1 'polypeptide(L)'
;MDILIKRTDDAKDLPLPSYMSEQAAGMDLRANIKDEVIVEPGKIKVVPTGIMIALPKGFEAQIRPRSGLALKHGVTLLNSPGTIDADYRGEIKVLMINFGNKDFVINRGDRIA
;
A
#
# COMPACT_ATOMS: atom_id res chain seq x y z
N MET A 1 -13.09 1.09 17.47
CA MET A 1 -12.68 2.37 16.85
C MET A 1 -13.17 2.29 15.43
N ASP A 2 -14.00 3.24 15.01
CA ASP A 2 -14.56 3.23 13.67
C ASP A 2 -13.70 4.11 12.75
N ILE A 3 -13.35 3.57 11.58
CA ILE A 3 -12.60 4.28 10.55
C ILE A 3 -13.47 4.31 9.31
N LEU A 4 -13.72 5.50 8.77
CA LEU A 4 -14.42 5.62 7.50
C LEU A 4 -13.44 5.32 6.37
N ILE A 5 -13.84 4.42 5.48
CA ILE A 5 -13.03 4.04 4.31
C ILE A 5 -13.85 4.32 3.06
N LYS A 6 -13.22 4.97 2.08
CA LYS A 6 -13.76 5.18 0.74
C LYS A 6 -12.84 4.53 -0.29
N ARG A 7 -13.46 3.85 -1.27
CA ARG A 7 -12.78 3.39 -2.49
C ARG A 7 -12.99 4.42 -3.61
N THR A 8 -11.97 4.63 -4.42
CA THR A 8 -12.12 5.33 -5.70
C THR A 8 -13.00 4.51 -6.65
N ASP A 9 -13.60 5.15 -7.65
CA ASP A 9 -14.55 4.48 -8.54
C ASP A 9 -13.94 3.31 -9.32
N ASP A 10 -12.67 3.44 -9.68
CA ASP A 10 -11.86 2.46 -10.39
C ASP A 10 -11.27 1.36 -9.49
N ALA A 11 -11.52 1.40 -8.17
CA ALA A 11 -11.05 0.39 -7.21
C ALA A 11 -12.20 -0.45 -6.61
N LYS A 12 -13.43 -0.30 -7.11
CA LYS A 12 -14.62 -0.96 -6.53
C LYS A 12 -14.60 -2.49 -6.65
N ASP A 13 -13.91 -3.02 -7.66
CA ASP A 13 -13.64 -4.45 -7.87
C ASP A 13 -12.63 -5.03 -6.88
N LEU A 14 -11.76 -4.20 -6.29
CA LEU A 14 -10.80 -4.64 -5.29
C LEU A 14 -11.46 -4.74 -3.90
N PRO A 15 -11.12 -5.78 -3.11
CA PRO A 15 -11.63 -5.92 -1.75
C PRO A 15 -11.08 -4.79 -0.86
N LEU A 16 -11.87 -4.40 0.14
CA LEU A 16 -11.37 -3.51 1.19
C LEU A 16 -10.23 -4.19 1.97
N PRO A 17 -9.28 -3.41 2.53
CA PRO A 17 -8.28 -3.95 3.45
C PRO A 17 -8.95 -4.62 4.64
N SER A 18 -8.42 -5.78 5.04
CA SER A 18 -8.93 -6.57 6.16
C SER A 18 -7.80 -7.26 6.90
N TYR A 19 -7.99 -7.48 8.20
CA TYR A 19 -7.10 -8.33 8.97
C TYR A 19 -7.23 -9.78 8.51
N MET A 20 -6.09 -10.43 8.23
CA MET A 20 -6.06 -11.81 7.72
C MET A 20 -6.16 -12.88 8.83
N SER A 21 -6.02 -12.47 10.09
CA SER A 21 -6.24 -13.30 11.27
C SER A 21 -6.68 -12.42 12.44
N GLU A 22 -7.23 -13.04 13.48
CA GLU A 22 -7.68 -12.32 14.69
C GLU A 22 -6.56 -11.57 15.42
N GLN A 23 -5.31 -12.01 15.24
CA GLN A 23 -4.12 -11.44 15.88
C GLN A 23 -3.29 -10.58 14.93
N ALA A 24 -3.77 -10.32 13.71
CA ALA A 24 -3.03 -9.51 12.75
C ALA A 24 -2.96 -8.05 13.21
N ALA A 25 -1.75 -7.47 13.21
CA ALA A 25 -1.53 -6.08 13.58
C ALA A 25 -1.76 -5.09 12.41
N GLY A 26 -1.71 -5.58 11.17
CA GLY A 26 -1.84 -4.76 9.96
C GLY A 26 -2.77 -5.38 8.93
N MET A 27 -3.20 -4.56 7.98
CA MET A 27 -4.00 -4.96 6.82
C MET A 27 -3.16 -4.76 5.56
N ASP A 28 -3.20 -5.72 4.64
CA ASP A 28 -2.52 -5.56 3.35
C ASP A 28 -3.27 -4.53 2.47
N LEU A 29 -2.52 -3.61 1.85
CA LEU A 29 -3.01 -2.73 0.78
C LEU A 29 -2.73 -3.34 -0.59
N ARG A 30 -3.64 -3.12 -1.54
CA ARG A 30 -3.57 -3.69 -2.89
C ARG A 30 -3.28 -2.63 -3.94
N ALA A 31 -2.56 -3.01 -5.00
CA ALA A 31 -2.29 -2.16 -6.16
C ALA A 31 -3.57 -1.90 -6.98
N ASN A 32 -3.99 -0.64 -7.06
CA ASN A 32 -5.05 -0.18 -7.95
C ASN A 32 -4.47 0.40 -9.25
N ILE A 33 -3.89 -0.46 -10.09
CA ILE A 33 -3.31 -0.10 -11.39
C ILE A 33 -4.14 -0.69 -12.52
N LYS A 34 -4.10 -0.06 -13.70
CA LYS A 34 -4.78 -0.56 -14.92
C LYS A 34 -3.93 -1.60 -15.63
N ASP A 35 -2.69 -1.23 -15.93
CA ASP A 35 -1.67 -2.09 -16.54
C ASP A 35 -0.61 -2.46 -15.51
N GLU A 36 0.23 -3.43 -15.84
CA GLU A 36 1.36 -3.79 -14.98
C GLU A 36 2.33 -2.62 -14.78
N VAL A 37 2.93 -2.54 -13.60
CA VAL A 37 3.96 -1.57 -13.27
C VAL A 37 5.26 -2.30 -12.99
N ILE A 38 6.30 -1.97 -13.76
CA ILE A 38 7.64 -2.50 -13.56
C ILE A 38 8.45 -1.52 -12.70
N VAL A 39 8.96 -2.00 -11.57
CA VAL A 39 9.93 -1.29 -10.72
C VAL A 39 11.31 -1.86 -11.02
N GLU A 40 12.06 -1.21 -11.91
CA GLU A 40 13.44 -1.57 -12.23
C GLU A 40 14.36 -1.40 -10.99
N PRO A 41 15.48 -2.14 -10.91
CA PRO A 41 16.50 -1.95 -9.88
C PRO A 41 16.93 -0.48 -9.69
N GLY A 42 16.95 -0.02 -8.45
CA GLY A 42 17.30 1.35 -8.07
C GLY A 42 16.25 2.41 -8.42
N LYS A 43 15.11 2.03 -9.01
CA LYS A 43 14.02 2.96 -9.35
C LYS A 43 12.94 2.99 -8.29
N ILE A 44 12.23 4.12 -8.27
CA ILE A 44 11.07 4.37 -7.43
C ILE A 44 9.84 4.46 -8.33
N LYS A 45 8.74 3.83 -7.92
CA LYS A 45 7.42 3.98 -8.54
C LYS A 45 6.38 4.32 -7.50
N VAL A 46 5.45 5.20 -7.86
CA VAL A 46 4.27 5.50 -7.06
C VAL A 46 3.17 4.52 -7.46
N VAL A 47 2.65 3.76 -6.51
CA VAL A 47 1.60 2.77 -6.78
C VAL A 47 0.32 3.17 -6.02
N PRO A 48 -0.77 3.52 -6.75
CA PRO A 48 -2.06 3.84 -6.15
C PRO A 48 -2.71 2.62 -5.50
N THR A 49 -3.56 2.86 -4.49
CA THR A 49 -4.31 1.80 -3.79
C THR A 49 -5.82 1.92 -4.01
N GLY A 50 -6.29 3.08 -4.46
CA GLY A 50 -7.71 3.41 -4.52
C GLY A 50 -8.37 3.55 -3.14
N ILE A 51 -7.60 3.53 -2.04
CA ILE A 51 -8.11 3.63 -0.68
C ILE A 51 -7.92 5.04 -0.14
N MET A 52 -8.98 5.60 0.41
CA MET A 52 -8.98 6.85 1.17
C MET A 52 -9.57 6.55 2.55
N ILE A 53 -9.00 7.11 3.61
CA ILE A 53 -9.49 6.89 4.98
C ILE A 53 -9.75 8.22 5.67
N ALA A 54 -10.62 8.20 6.68
CA ALA A 54 -10.74 9.26 7.65
C ALA A 54 -10.51 8.68 9.04
N LEU A 55 -9.36 9.01 9.63
CA LEU A 55 -9.00 8.61 10.99
C LEU A 55 -9.57 9.61 11.99
N PRO A 56 -9.93 9.16 13.21
CA PRO A 56 -10.30 10.05 14.30
C PRO A 56 -9.08 10.82 14.83
N LYS A 57 -9.33 11.98 15.45
CA LYS A 57 -8.30 12.82 16.05
C LYS A 57 -7.48 12.04 17.08
N GLY A 58 -6.16 12.22 17.05
CA GLY A 58 -5.22 11.57 17.98
C GLY A 58 -4.70 10.21 17.51
N PHE A 59 -5.01 9.82 16.27
CA PHE A 59 -4.52 8.59 15.65
C PHE A 59 -3.81 8.88 14.33
N GLU A 60 -2.88 8.01 13.99
CA GLU A 60 -2.28 7.91 12.65
C GLU A 60 -2.45 6.47 12.13
N ALA A 61 -2.37 6.30 10.81
CA ALA A 61 -2.10 5.01 10.21
C ALA A 61 -0.66 5.00 9.69
N GLN A 62 -0.02 3.83 9.76
CA GLN A 62 1.34 3.64 9.26
C GLN A 62 1.34 2.66 8.10
N ILE A 63 1.88 3.10 6.96
CA ILE A 63 2.11 2.25 5.80
C ILE A 63 3.51 1.65 5.93
N ARG A 64 3.59 0.33 6.03
CA ARG A 64 4.85 -0.40 6.26
C ARG A 64 5.12 -1.37 5.11
N PRO A 65 6.36 -1.86 4.94
CA PRO A 65 6.70 -2.79 3.88
C PRO A 65 6.28 -4.21 4.27
N ARG A 66 5.88 -5.00 3.28
CA ARG A 66 5.62 -6.43 3.47
C ARG A 66 6.96 -7.17 3.53
N SER A 67 7.23 -7.83 4.66
CA SER A 67 8.49 -8.55 4.89
C SER A 67 8.82 -9.58 3.80
N GLY A 68 7.79 -10.27 3.27
CA GLY A 68 7.96 -11.24 2.19
C GLY A 68 8.44 -10.62 0.87
N LEU A 69 8.01 -9.40 0.55
CA LEU A 69 8.47 -8.69 -0.65
C LEU A 69 9.91 -8.21 -0.48
N ALA A 70 10.24 -7.66 0.69
CA ALA A 70 11.60 -7.25 1.02
C ALA A 70 12.58 -8.43 0.96
N LEU A 71 12.24 -9.56 1.58
CA LEU A 71 13.10 -10.75 1.63
C LEU A 71 13.30 -11.39 0.25
N LYS A 72 12.23 -11.52 -0.55
CA LYS A 72 12.29 -12.28 -1.81
C LYS A 72 12.72 -11.46 -3.02
N HIS A 73 12.42 -10.16 -3.02
CA HIS A 73 12.60 -9.30 -4.20
C HIS A 73 13.47 -8.07 -3.92
N GLY A 74 13.82 -7.79 -2.66
CA GLY A 74 14.57 -6.58 -2.31
C GLY A 74 13.75 -5.30 -2.47
N VAL A 75 12.42 -5.39 -2.51
CA VAL A 75 11.55 -4.22 -2.65
C VAL A 75 10.99 -3.77 -1.30
N THR A 76 10.93 -2.45 -1.11
CA THR A 76 10.40 -1.84 0.12
C THR A 76 9.71 -0.52 -0.20
N LEU A 77 9.20 0.16 0.82
CA LEU A 77 8.64 1.50 0.68
C LEU A 77 9.70 2.52 1.10
N LEU A 78 10.01 3.47 0.20
CA LEU A 78 11.07 4.45 0.37
C LEU A 78 10.87 5.30 1.62
N ASN A 79 9.63 5.64 1.94
CA ASN A 79 9.25 6.50 3.06
C ASN A 79 8.73 5.72 4.27
N SER A 80 9.08 4.43 4.40
CA SER A 80 8.59 3.62 5.52
C SER A 80 9.18 4.04 6.87
N PRO A 81 8.38 4.08 7.96
CA PRO A 81 6.92 3.97 7.94
C PRO A 81 6.28 5.25 7.37
N GLY A 82 5.37 5.08 6.41
CA GLY A 82 4.64 6.21 5.81
C GLY A 82 3.49 6.63 6.72
N THR A 83 3.51 7.86 7.22
CA THR A 83 2.47 8.39 8.11
C THR A 83 1.25 8.87 7.34
N ILE A 84 0.06 8.45 7.78
CA ILE A 84 -1.23 8.99 7.36
C ILE A 84 -1.87 9.70 8.56
N ASP A 85 -1.91 11.03 8.50
CA ASP A 85 -2.46 11.88 9.56
C ASP A 85 -3.99 11.85 9.62
N ALA A 86 -4.54 12.25 10.78
CA ALA A 86 -5.99 12.25 11.01
C ALA A 86 -6.78 13.22 10.12
N ASP A 87 -6.15 14.24 9.57
CA ASP A 87 -6.74 15.22 8.65
C ASP A 87 -6.50 14.86 7.17
N TYR A 88 -5.70 13.84 6.87
CA TYR A 88 -5.46 13.39 5.51
C TYR A 88 -6.73 12.74 4.93
N ARG A 89 -7.15 13.22 3.75
CA ARG A 89 -8.31 12.68 3.01
C ARG A 89 -7.97 12.28 1.58
N GLY A 90 -6.70 12.32 1.20
CA GLY A 90 -6.27 11.90 -0.12
C GLY A 90 -6.29 10.38 -0.29
N GLU A 91 -6.01 9.94 -1.51
CA GLU A 91 -5.76 8.53 -1.79
C GLU A 91 -4.41 8.11 -1.21
N ILE A 92 -4.40 7.01 -0.47
CA ILE A 92 -3.17 6.37 -0.01
C ILE A 92 -2.43 5.82 -1.23
N LYS A 93 -1.21 6.30 -1.44
CA LYS A 93 -0.29 5.80 -2.48
C LYS A 93 0.99 5.34 -1.83
N VAL A 94 1.59 4.29 -2.36
CA VAL A 94 2.85 3.74 -1.82
C VAL A 94 4.01 4.11 -2.73
N LEU A 95 5.13 4.53 -2.12
CA LEU A 95 6.36 4.88 -2.82
C LEU A 95 7.28 3.65 -2.81
N MET A 96 7.12 2.76 -3.77
CA MET A 96 7.89 1.51 -3.83
C MET A 96 9.27 1.76 -4.44
N ILE A 97 10.33 1.29 -3.78
CA ILE A 97 11.70 1.26 -4.28
C ILE A 97 12.19 -0.17 -4.39
N ASN A 98 12.92 -0.48 -5.46
CA ASN A 98 13.54 -1.79 -5.69
C ASN A 98 15.06 -1.72 -5.41
N PHE A 99 15.51 -2.34 -4.32
CA PHE A 99 16.92 -2.55 -4.00
C PHE A 99 17.47 -3.90 -4.49
N GLY A 100 16.61 -4.73 -5.09
CA GLY A 100 17.01 -5.98 -5.73
C GLY A 100 17.78 -5.75 -7.02
N ASN A 101 18.14 -6.85 -7.68
CA ASN A 101 18.92 -6.87 -8.93
C ASN A 101 18.10 -7.32 -10.15
N LYS A 102 16.79 -7.47 -10.00
CA LYS A 102 15.85 -7.85 -11.05
C LYS A 102 14.66 -6.91 -11.04
N ASP A 103 14.03 -6.75 -12.19
CA ASP A 103 12.76 -6.05 -12.31
C ASP A 103 11.70 -6.68 -11.41
N PHE A 104 10.95 -5.83 -10.70
CA PHE A 104 9.82 -6.24 -9.90
C PHE A 104 8.53 -5.81 -10.60
N VAL A 105 7.72 -6.77 -11.01
CA VAL A 105 6.45 -6.54 -11.70
C VAL A 105 5.32 -6.51 -10.68
N ILE A 106 4.53 -5.44 -10.71
CA ILE A 106 3.33 -5.27 -9.89
C ILE A 106 2.13 -5.41 -10.81
N ASN A 107 1.20 -6.28 -10.43
CA ASN A 107 -0.07 -6.48 -11.11
C ASN A 107 -1.22 -5.85 -10.31
N ARG A 108 -2.33 -5.58 -10.99
CA ARG A 108 -3.57 -5.15 -10.34
C ARG A 108 -3.97 -6.14 -9.25
N GLY A 109 -4.26 -5.62 -8.06
CA GLY A 109 -4.70 -6.41 -6.91
C GLY A 109 -3.58 -7.08 -6.11
N ASP A 110 -2.32 -6.99 -6.54
CA ASP A 110 -1.17 -7.46 -5.76
C ASP A 110 -1.09 -6.73 -4.42
N ARG A 111 -0.69 -7.45 -3.37
CA ARG A 111 -0.53 -6.90 -2.02
C ARG A 111 0.83 -6.24 -1.90
N ILE A 112 0.87 -4.92 -1.72
CA ILE A 112 2.08 -4.10 -1.93
C ILE A 112 2.61 -3.42 -0.66
N ALA A 113 1.78 -3.27 0.38
CA ALA A 113 2.14 -2.71 1.68
C ALA A 113 1.32 -3.39 2.78
#